data_AF-G4YM14-F1
#
_entry.id   AF-G4YM14-F1
#
_cell.length_a   1.000
_cell.length_b   1.000
_cell.length_c   1.000
_cell.angle_alpha   90.00
_cell.angle_beta   90.00
_cell.angle_gamma   90.00
#
_symmetry.space_group_name_H-M   'P 1'
#
loop_
_entity.id
_entity.type
_entity.pdbx_description
1 polymer ?
#
loop_
_entity_poly.entity_id
_entity_poly.type
_entity_poly.pdbx_seq_one_letter_code
_entity_poly.pdbx_strand_id
1 'polypeptide(L)' 'RDEFMMREAKKDGIEAYEIMHILGLLLARMLNPQRRCFRDHWSPERVGAVARGTFNDYMRRHRFEHIMANLHFTNN' A
#
# COMPACT_ATOMS: atom_id res chain seq x y z
N ARG A 1 4.77 -22.35 -10.76
CA ARG A 1 3.49 -22.13 -10.04
C ARG A 1 3.68 -22.42 -8.55
N ASP A 2 4.29 -23.55 -8.20
CA ASP A 2 4.46 -23.98 -6.80
C ASP A 2 5.41 -23.08 -5.99
N GLU A 3 6.49 -22.57 -6.59
CA GLU A 3 7.37 -21.60 -5.93
C GLU A 3 6.68 -20.28 -5.58
N PHE A 4 5.76 -19.82 -6.45
CA PHE A 4 4.99 -18.60 -6.21
C PHE A 4 4.04 -18.81 -5.03
N MET A 5 3.30 -19.92 -5.02
CA MET A 5 2.40 -20.27 -3.92
C MET A 5 3.15 -20.46 -2.60
N MET A 6 4.33 -21.08 -2.62
CA MET A 6 5.19 -21.19 -1.43
C MET A 6 5.67 -19.83 -0.91
N ARG A 7 5.92 -18.86 -1.79
CA ARG A 7 6.31 -17.50 -1.37
C ARG A 7 5.14 -16.72 -0.79
N GLU A 8 3.94 -16.83 -1.38
CA GLU A 8 2.74 -16.18 -0.86
C GLU A 8 2.29 -16.80 0.47
N ALA A 9 2.35 -18.13 0.61
CA ALA A 9 2.00 -18.83 1.85
C ALA A 9 2.91 -18.49 3.05
N LYS A 10 4.11 -17.95 2.78
CA LYS A 10 5.03 -17.46 3.82
C LYS A 10 4.71 -16.05 4.31
N LYS A 11 3.80 -15.33 3.64
CA LYS A 11 3.40 -13.98 4.05
C LYS A 11 2.32 -14.07 5.11
N ASP A 12 2.36 -13.13 6.04
CA ASP A 12 1.31 -12.99 7.04
C ASP A 12 -0.03 -12.70 6.37
N GLY A 13 -1.09 -13.29 6.93
CA GLY A 13 -2.48 -13.05 6.53
C GLY A 13 -2.81 -11.57 6.51
N ILE A 14 -3.80 -11.19 5.70
CA ILE A 14 -4.26 -9.80 5.61
C ILE A 14 -5.23 -9.55 6.75
N GLU A 15 -4.90 -8.59 7.61
CA GLU A 15 -5.70 -8.26 8.78
C GLU A 15 -6.74 -7.18 8.46
N ALA A 16 -7.87 -7.18 9.18
CA ALA A 16 -8.97 -6.25 8.91
C ALA A 16 -8.56 -4.76 9.03
N TYR A 17 -7.66 -4.43 9.98
CA TYR A 17 -7.18 -3.06 10.16
C TYR A 17 -6.31 -2.58 8.99
N GLU A 18 -5.66 -3.49 8.26
CA GLU A 18 -4.85 -3.13 7.10
C GLU A 18 -5.72 -2.66 5.93
N ILE A 19 -6.94 -3.19 5.81
CA ILE A 19 -7.93 -2.70 4.85
C ILE A 19 -8.31 -1.26 5.17
N MET A 20 -8.50 -0.93 6.45
CA MET A 20 -8.79 0.44 6.89
C MET A 20 -7.64 1.40 6.56
N HIS A 21 -6.38 0.97 6.77
CA HIS A 21 -5.22 1.76 6.37
C HIS A 21 -5.19 2.00 4.85
N ILE A 22 -5.44 0.98 4.03
CA ILE A 22 -5.47 1.13 2.57
C ILE A 22 -6.54 2.14 2.14
N LEU A 23 -7.75 2.04 2.70
CA LEU A 23 -8.82 3.00 2.42
C LEU A 23 -8.38 4.43 2.79
N GLY A 24 -7.75 4.61 3.97
CA GLY A 24 -7.20 5.89 4.39
C GLY A 24 -6.14 6.44 3.44
N LEU A 25 -5.22 5.60 2.97
CA LEU A 25 -4.17 5.98 2.01
C LEU A 25 -4.73 6.34 0.64
N LEU A 26 -5.76 5.65 0.17
CA LEU A 26 -6.46 5.97 -1.08
C LEU A 26 -7.20 7.32 -0.96
N LEU A 27 -7.87 7.58 0.17
CA LEU A 27 -8.50 8.88 0.45
C LEU A 27 -7.46 10.01 0.50
N ALA A 28 -6.36 9.81 1.21
CA ALA A 28 -5.27 10.78 1.30
C ALA A 28 -4.69 11.13 -0.09
N ARG A 29 -4.57 10.15 -0.99
CA ARG A 29 -4.18 10.38 -2.38
C ARG A 29 -5.21 11.22 -3.15
N MET A 30 -6.50 10.92 -2.99
CA MET A 30 -7.55 11.69 -3.68
C MET A 30 -7.55 13.15 -3.24
N LEU A 31 -7.26 13.43 -1.96
CA LEU A 31 -7.15 14.79 -1.43
C LEU A 31 -5.85 15.49 -1.84
N ASN A 32 -4.77 14.75 -2.07
CA ASN A 32 -3.48 15.28 -2.50
C ASN A 32 -3.01 14.69 -3.83
N PRO A 33 -3.58 15.12 -4.97
CA PRO A 33 -3.21 14.63 -6.29
C PRO A 33 -1.86 15.18 -6.80
N GLN A 34 -1.13 15.98 -6.01
CA GLN A 34 0.05 16.73 -6.48
C GLN A 34 1.27 15.86 -6.81
N ARG A 35 1.25 14.57 -6.47
CA ARG A 35 2.36 13.65 -6.78
C ARG A 35 2.16 13.01 -8.16
N ARG A 36 3.20 13.05 -9.00
CA ARG A 36 3.18 12.49 -10.37
C ARG A 36 2.80 11.00 -10.37
N CYS A 37 3.35 10.26 -9.41
CA CYS A 37 3.05 8.84 -9.23
C CYS A 37 2.57 8.57 -7.81
N PHE A 38 1.62 7.65 -7.66
CA PHE A 38 1.12 7.21 -6.35
C PHE A 38 2.22 6.69 -5.43
N ARG A 39 3.19 6.01 -6.03
CA ARG A 39 4.37 5.49 -5.33
C ARG A 39 5.18 6.59 -4.64
N ASP A 40 5.13 7.82 -5.15
CA ASP A 40 5.93 8.92 -4.63
C ASP A 40 5.49 9.33 -3.21
N HIS A 41 4.28 8.93 -2.77
CA HIS A 41 3.83 9.13 -1.38
C HIS A 41 4.62 8.28 -0.37
N TRP A 42 5.21 7.16 -0.79
CA TRP A 42 6.14 6.36 0.00
C TRP A 42 7.58 6.80 -0.15
N SER A 43 7.87 7.71 -1.09
CA SER A 43 9.22 8.17 -1.29
C SER A 43 9.69 8.86 -0.02
N PRO A 44 10.79 8.39 0.58
CA PRO A 44 11.53 9.22 1.48
C PRO A 44 12.31 10.14 0.55
N GLU A 45 11.71 11.02 -0.26
CA GLU A 45 12.36 12.17 -0.92
C GLU A 45 11.45 13.38 -0.80
N ARG A 46 11.99 14.51 -0.32
CA ARG A 46 11.20 15.74 -0.15
C ARG A 46 11.28 16.44 -1.49
N VAL A 47 10.13 16.66 -2.12
CA VAL A 47 10.04 17.40 -3.38
C VAL A 47 9.33 18.71 -3.07
N GLY A 48 10.09 19.82 -3.09
CA GLY A 48 9.59 21.14 -2.73
C GLY A 48 9.08 21.23 -1.28
N ALA A 49 7.94 21.87 -1.08
CA ALA A 49 7.33 22.08 0.24
C ALA A 49 6.59 20.84 0.79
N VAL A 50 6.49 19.74 0.04
CA VAL A 50 5.68 18.58 0.42
C VAL A 50 6.41 17.71 1.45
N ALA A 51 5.71 17.32 2.52
CA ALA A 51 6.22 16.39 3.53
C ALA A 51 6.62 15.03 2.91
N ARG A 52 7.70 14.44 3.45
CA ARG A 52 8.29 13.17 2.99
C ARG A 52 7.56 11.98 3.59
N GLY A 53 7.40 10.90 2.82
CA GLY A 53 7.22 9.55 3.37
C GLY A 53 6.04 9.32 4.30
N THR A 54 5.01 10.18 4.32
CA THR A 54 3.88 10.09 5.26
C THR A 54 3.14 8.76 5.18
N PHE A 55 3.19 8.08 4.03
CA PHE A 55 2.55 6.78 3.89
C PHE A 55 3.33 5.66 4.57
N ASN A 56 4.66 5.77 4.70
CA ASN A 56 5.48 4.77 5.41
C ASN A 56 5.11 4.67 6.90
N ASP A 57 4.58 5.75 7.49
CA ASP A 57 4.17 5.78 8.90
C ASP A 57 2.93 4.90 9.16
N TYR A 58 2.11 4.66 8.14
CA TYR A 58 0.89 3.85 8.25
C TYR A 58 1.04 2.45 7.65
N MET A 59 1.67 2.35 6.48
CA MET A 59 1.86 1.06 5.80
C MET A 59 3.07 1.10 4.89
N ARG A 60 3.92 0.07 4.91
CA ARG A 60 5.04 -0.02 3.97
C ARG A 60 4.54 -0.31 2.56
N ARG A 61 5.20 0.27 1.55
CA ARG A 61 4.82 0.13 0.14
C ARG A 61 4.63 -1.32 -0.31
N HIS A 62 5.57 -2.21 0.02
CA HIS A 62 5.50 -3.62 -0.41
C HIS A 62 4.30 -4.36 0.22
N ARG A 63 3.89 -3.96 1.44
CA ARG A 63 2.72 -4.54 2.11
C ARG A 63 1.44 -4.04 1.45
N PHE A 64 1.37 -2.74 1.14
CA PHE A 64 0.28 -2.17 0.35
C PHE A 64 0.13 -2.90 -1.01
N GLU A 65 1.22 -3.05 -1.76
CA GLU A 65 1.21 -3.71 -3.07
C GLU A 65 0.77 -5.18 -2.96
N HIS A 66 1.22 -5.89 -1.92
CA HIS A 66 0.79 -7.26 -1.66
C HIS A 66 -0.71 -7.37 -1.35
N ILE A 67 -1.23 -6.51 -0.49
CA ILE A 67 -2.67 -6.53 -0.14
C ILE A 67 -3.50 -6.17 -1.36
N MET A 68 -3.17 -5.09 -2.08
CA MET A 68 -3.91 -4.68 -3.27
C MET A 68 -3.93 -5.77 -4.36
N ALA A 69 -2.88 -6.57 -4.48
CA ALA A 69 -2.81 -7.67 -5.44
C ALA A 69 -3.64 -8.91 -5.03
N ASN A 70 -3.92 -9.08 -3.73
CA ASN A 70 -4.63 -10.24 -3.18
C ASN A 70 -5.99 -9.87 -2.58
N LEU A 71 -6.44 -8.62 -2.74
CA LEU A 71 -7.75 -8.18 -2.29
C LEU A 71 -8.81 -8.62 -3.30
N HIS A 72 -9.60 -9.62 -2.91
CA HIS A 72 -10.71 -10.15 -3.71
C HIS A 72 -12.04 -9.82 -3.03
N PHE A 73 -13.02 -9.35 -3.81
CA PHE A 73 -14.39 -9.11 -3.35
C PHE A 73 -15.32 -10.30 -3.61
N THR A 74 -14.75 -11.44 -4.00
CA THR A 74 -15.45 -12.68 -4.31
C THR A 74 -14.80 -13.82 -3.53
N ASN A 75 -15.60 -14.84 -3.21
CA ASN A 75 -15.07 -16.08 -2.67
C ASN A 75 -14.46 -16.90 -3.82
N ASN A 76 -13.16 -17.19 -3.74
CA ASN A 76 -12.40 -17.89 -4.78
C ASN A 76 -12.44 -19.41 -4.59
#